data_AF-A0A936XSZ8-F1
#
_entry.id   AF-A0A936XSZ8-F1
#
_cell.length_a   1.000
_cell.length_b   1.000
_cell.length_c   1.000
_cell.angle_alpha   90.00
_cell.angle_beta   90.00
_cell.angle_gamma   90.00
#
_symmetry.space_group_name_H-M   'P 1'
#
loop_
_entity.id
_entity.type
_entity.pdbx_description
1 polymer ?
#
loop_
_entity_poly.entity_id
_entity_poly.type
_entity_poly.pdbx_seq_one_letter_code
_entity_poly.pdbx_strand_id
1 'polypeptide(L)'
;MSDELKDILSNLNKDIEQDKLLDYLNKKLSASEAHELEKQMAEDEFVNDAVEGLEEFKNKKDLSLYVQQLNNDLKKQLDKKKKRKEKRRIKEEPWLYFSIVLLLVLIVICFVLVKKYLN
;
A
#
# COMPACT_ATOMS: atom_id res chain seq x y z
N MET A 1 -7.15 4.83 -9.02
CA MET A 1 -7.30 3.70 -8.05
C MET A 1 -6.72 4.03 -6.68
N SER A 2 -5.77 4.97 -6.53
CA SER A 2 -5.36 5.50 -5.21
C SER A 2 -6.43 6.37 -4.54
N ASP A 3 -7.27 7.00 -5.36
CA ASP A 3 -8.15 8.07 -4.90
C ASP A 3 -9.39 7.52 -4.19
N GLU A 4 -9.93 6.39 -4.67
CA GLU A 4 -11.02 5.64 -4.01
C GLU A 4 -10.63 5.10 -2.62
N LEU A 5 -9.39 4.61 -2.46
CA LEU A 5 -8.90 4.16 -1.16
C LEU A 5 -8.68 5.33 -0.19
N LYS A 6 -8.27 6.49 -0.72
CA LYS A 6 -8.21 7.72 0.06
C LYS A 6 -9.61 8.14 0.50
N ASP A 7 -10.64 8.02 -0.33
CA ASP A 7 -12.02 8.38 0.04
C ASP A 7 -12.60 7.49 1.14
N ILE A 8 -12.34 6.17 1.10
CA ILE A 8 -12.79 5.23 2.15
C ILE A 8 -12.06 5.52 3.49
N LEU A 9 -10.75 5.81 3.45
CA LEU A 9 -9.98 6.16 4.64
C LEU A 9 -10.26 7.59 5.13
N SER A 10 -10.74 8.48 4.26
CA SER A 10 -11.11 9.86 4.61
C SER A 10 -12.42 9.94 5.37
N ASN A 11 -13.28 8.93 5.21
CA ASN A 11 -14.55 8.77 5.93
C ASN A 11 -14.43 7.91 7.20
N LEU A 12 -13.29 7.27 7.44
CA LEU A 12 -13.00 6.67 8.74
C LEU A 12 -12.66 7.82 9.68
N ASN A 13 -13.66 8.35 10.40
CA ASN A 13 -13.63 9.49 11.30
C ASN A 13 -12.23 10.07 11.55
N LYS A 14 -11.91 11.16 10.82
CA LYS A 14 -10.64 11.90 10.98
C LYS A 14 -10.44 12.46 12.39
N ASP A 15 -11.51 12.54 13.16
CA ASP A 15 -11.51 13.25 14.44
C ASP A 15 -10.96 12.41 15.59
N ILE A 16 -10.80 11.09 15.39
CA ILE A 16 -10.22 10.20 16.39
C ILE A 16 -8.93 9.58 15.85
N GLU A 17 -7.82 10.13 16.35
CA GLU A 17 -6.51 9.55 16.16
C GLU A 17 -6.47 8.17 16.84
N GLN A 18 -6.15 7.13 16.08
CA GLN A 18 -5.98 5.75 16.57
C GLN A 18 -5.07 5.67 17.81
N ASP A 19 -4.06 6.55 17.86
CA ASP A 19 -3.13 6.63 18.98
C ASP A 19 -3.82 7.09 20.28
N LYS A 20 -4.80 8.01 20.21
CA LYS A 20 -5.58 8.46 21.37
C LYS A 20 -6.42 7.34 21.97
N LEU A 21 -7.03 6.48 21.14
CA LEU A 21 -7.78 5.30 21.63
C LEU A 21 -6.86 4.34 22.38
N LEU A 22 -5.66 4.08 21.84
CA LEU A 22 -4.67 3.23 22.50
C LEU A 22 -4.17 3.84 23.82
N ASP A 23 -3.97 5.15 23.87
CA ASP A 23 -3.54 5.84 25.08
C ASP A 23 -4.64 5.91 26.14
N TYR A 24 -5.91 6.03 25.75
CA TYR A 24 -7.07 5.89 26.64
C TYR A 24 -7.07 4.53 27.32
N LEU A 25 -6.98 3.45 26.53
CA LEU A 25 -6.98 2.07 27.02
C LEU A 25 -5.80 1.77 27.96
N ASN A 26 -4.66 2.43 27.73
CA ASN A 26 -3.46 2.32 28.55
C ASN A 26 -3.42 3.29 29.74
N LYS A 27 -4.49 4.08 29.97
CA LYS A 27 -4.58 5.11 31.02
C LYS A 27 -3.45 6.16 30.95
N LYS A 28 -3.05 6.53 29.73
CA LYS A 28 -1.99 7.52 29.46
C LYS A 28 -2.52 8.91 29.09
N LEU A 29 -3.80 9.02 28.72
CA LEU A 29 -4.43 10.32 28.46
C LEU A 29 -4.58 11.14 29.75
N SER A 30 -4.51 12.46 29.61
CA SER A 30 -4.89 13.38 30.69
C SER A 30 -6.41 13.32 30.93
N ALA A 31 -6.85 13.76 32.12
CA ALA A 31 -8.27 13.78 32.47
C ALA A 31 -9.13 14.63 31.51
N SER A 32 -8.56 15.71 30.97
CA SER A 32 -9.25 16.55 29.98
C SER A 32 -9.47 15.80 28.67
N GLU A 33 -8.44 15.13 28.15
CA GLU A 33 -8.53 14.43 26.86
C GLU A 33 -9.37 13.17 26.96
N ALA A 34 -9.31 12.47 28.10
CA ALA A 34 -10.19 11.32 28.37
C ALA A 34 -11.67 11.74 28.36
N HIS A 35 -12.00 12.89 28.96
CA HIS A 35 -13.36 13.40 28.98
C HIS A 35 -13.86 13.81 27.58
N GLU A 36 -13.00 14.41 26.76
CA GLU A 36 -13.33 14.71 25.36
C GLU A 36 -13.61 13.43 24.56
N LEU A 37 -12.81 12.38 24.77
CA LEU A 37 -13.02 11.09 24.12
C LEU A 37 -14.32 10.42 24.59
N GLU A 38 -14.61 10.45 25.89
CA GLU A 38 -15.88 9.93 26.44
C GLU A 38 -17.10 10.67 25.87
N LYS A 39 -16.99 11.98 25.65
CA LYS A 39 -18.01 12.76 24.96
C LYS A 39 -18.19 12.29 23.51
N GLN A 40 -17.09 12.05 22.80
CA GLN A 40 -17.13 11.51 21.44
C GLN A 40 -17.74 10.10 21.38
N MET A 41 -17.43 9.24 22.34
CA MET A 41 -18.06 7.90 22.46
C MET A 41 -19.56 8.00 22.67
N ALA A 42 -20.05 9.00 23.41
CA ALA A 42 -21.47 9.22 23.60
C ALA A 42 -22.18 9.77 22.34
N GLU A 43 -21.46 10.51 21.50
CA GLU A 43 -22.00 11.11 20.27
C GLU A 43 -21.88 10.17 19.05
N ASP A 44 -20.96 9.21 19.07
CA ASP A 44 -20.65 8.32 17.95
C ASP A 44 -20.63 6.83 18.35
N GLU A 45 -21.63 6.10 17.86
CA GLU A 45 -21.79 4.66 18.07
C GLU A 45 -20.61 3.83 17.56
N PHE A 46 -19.98 4.24 16.45
CA PHE A 46 -18.83 3.54 15.88
C PHE A 46 -17.62 3.64 16.81
N VAL A 47 -17.42 4.79 17.43
CA VAL A 47 -16.32 5.02 18.37
C VAL A 47 -16.53 4.23 19.64
N ASN A 48 -17.76 4.21 20.16
CA ASN A 48 -18.12 3.42 21.32
C ASN A 48 -17.87 1.92 21.09
N ASP A 49 -18.36 1.37 19.98
CA ASP A 49 -18.15 -0.05 19.60
C ASP A 49 -16.65 -0.38 19.43
N ALA A 50 -15.88 0.53 18.82
CA ALA A 50 -14.44 0.36 18.68
C ALA A 50 -13.71 0.32 20.04
N VAL A 51 -14.07 1.19 20.99
CA VAL A 51 -13.48 1.18 22.34
C VAL A 51 -13.85 -0.09 23.08
N GLU A 52 -15.13 -0.49 23.06
CA GLU A 52 -15.62 -1.71 23.70
C GLU A 52 -14.88 -2.95 23.18
N GLY A 53 -14.78 -3.11 21.86
CA GLY A 53 -14.05 -4.23 21.25
C GLY A 53 -12.54 -4.23 21.58
N LEU A 54 -11.92 -3.07 21.77
CA LEU A 54 -10.52 -2.98 22.19
C LEU A 54 -10.34 -3.21 23.71
N GLU A 55 -11.36 -2.97 24.53
CA GLU A 55 -11.34 -3.27 25.96
C GLU A 55 -11.36 -4.78 26.24
N GLU A 56 -12.03 -5.57 25.40
CA GLU A 56 -12.05 -7.03 25.51
C GLU A 56 -10.67 -7.68 25.32
N PHE A 57 -9.69 -6.94 24.78
CA PHE A 57 -8.35 -7.43 24.58
C PHE A 57 -7.60 -7.61 25.92
N LYS A 58 -7.30 -8.88 26.25
CA LYS A 58 -6.67 -9.26 27.52
C LYS A 58 -5.32 -8.61 27.79
N ASN A 59 -4.50 -8.39 26.76
CA ASN A 59 -3.18 -7.80 26.91
C ASN A 59 -3.04 -6.47 26.14
N LYS A 60 -3.45 -5.38 26.79
CA LYS A 60 -3.38 -4.02 26.25
C LYS A 60 -1.96 -3.58 25.88
N LYS A 61 -0.92 -4.18 26.47
CA LYS A 61 0.50 -3.91 26.13
C LYS A 61 0.89 -4.43 24.75
N ASP A 62 0.32 -5.57 24.33
CA ASP A 62 0.62 -6.18 23.03
C ASP A 62 -0.19 -5.56 21.90
N LEU A 63 -1.27 -4.83 22.24
CA LEU A 63 -2.17 -4.20 21.28
C LEU A 63 -1.41 -3.24 20.35
N SER A 64 -0.51 -2.42 20.88
CA SER A 64 0.31 -1.50 20.06
C SER A 64 1.18 -2.26 19.06
N LEU A 65 1.80 -3.37 19.50
CA LEU A 65 2.59 -4.22 18.61
C LEU A 65 1.72 -4.87 17.53
N TYR A 66 0.52 -5.31 17.89
CA TYR A 66 -0.43 -5.91 16.96
C TYR A 66 -0.89 -4.91 15.89
N VAL A 67 -1.20 -3.67 16.28
CA VAL A 67 -1.52 -2.59 15.33
C VAL A 67 -0.36 -2.34 14.37
N GLN A 68 0.87 -2.29 14.88
CA GLN A 68 2.06 -2.12 14.02
C GLN A 68 2.24 -3.29 13.05
N GLN A 69 2.04 -4.53 13.51
CA GLN A 69 2.11 -5.71 12.66
C GLN A 69 1.03 -5.69 11.57
N LEU A 70 -0.20 -5.35 11.93
CA LEU A 70 -1.33 -5.25 11.00
C LEU A 70 -1.06 -4.20 9.90
N ASN A 71 -0.59 -3.01 10.29
CA ASN A 71 -0.22 -1.95 9.36
C ASN A 71 0.90 -2.39 8.41
N ASN A 72 1.93 -3.04 8.95
CA ASN A 72 3.04 -3.55 8.14
C ASN A 72 2.59 -4.64 7.16
N ASP A 73 1.73 -5.56 7.59
CA ASP A 73 1.22 -6.64 6.74
C ASP A 73 0.28 -6.11 5.66
N LEU A 74 -0.58 -5.13 5.98
CA LEU A 74 -1.41 -4.46 4.99
C LEU A 74 -0.55 -3.81 3.90
N LYS A 75 0.46 -3.02 4.30
CA LYS A 75 1.42 -2.40 3.37
C LYS A 75 2.12 -3.44 2.51
N LYS A 76 2.58 -4.54 3.10
CA LYS A 76 3.23 -5.66 2.40
C LYS A 76 2.30 -6.34 1.40
N GLN A 77 1.02 -6.51 1.73
CA GLN A 77 0.03 -7.10 0.81
C GLN A 77 -0.26 -6.18 -0.38
N LEU A 78 -0.37 -4.86 -0.13
CA LEU A 78 -0.55 -3.86 -1.18
C LEU A 78 0.66 -3.80 -2.11
N ASP A 79 1.88 -3.79 -1.55
CA ASP A 79 3.13 -3.79 -2.30
C ASP A 79 3.30 -5.06 -3.14
N LYS A 80 2.94 -6.24 -2.61
CA LYS A 80 2.95 -7.49 -3.37
C LYS A 80 2.03 -7.41 -4.60
N LYS A 81 0.82 -6.85 -4.46
CA LYS A 81 -0.10 -6.66 -5.58
C LYS A 81 0.46 -5.68 -6.61
N LYS A 82 1.08 -4.59 -6.16
CA LYS A 82 1.72 -3.59 -7.03
C LYS A 82 2.89 -4.19 -7.81
N LYS A 83 3.84 -4.85 -7.12
CA LYS A 83 4.99 -5.53 -7.73
C LYS A 83 4.56 -6.62 -8.71
N ARG A 84 3.49 -7.38 -8.43
CA ARG A 84 2.94 -8.36 -9.38
C ARG A 84 2.36 -7.71 -10.64
N LYS A 85 1.68 -6.57 -10.52
CA LYS A 85 1.19 -5.80 -11.68
C LYS A 85 2.34 -5.21 -12.50
N GLU A 86 3.37 -4.70 -11.83
CA GLU A 86 4.54 -4.08 -12.46
C GLU A 86 5.41 -5.12 -13.19
N LYS A 87 5.66 -6.29 -12.59
CA LYS A 87 6.32 -7.42 -13.25
C LYS A 87 5.60 -7.93 -14.51
N ARG A 88 4.27 -7.72 -14.61
CA ARG A 88 3.49 -8.07 -15.82
C ARG A 88 3.56 -6.99 -16.90
N ARG A 89 3.93 -5.74 -16.55
CA ARG A 89 4.10 -4.63 -17.49
C ARG A 89 5.46 -4.66 -18.19
N ILE A 90 6.48 -5.21 -17.54
CA ILE A 90 7.79 -5.47 -18.15
C ILE A 90 7.68 -6.74 -18.98
N LYS A 91 6.97 -6.64 -20.10
CA LYS A 91 7.19 -7.49 -21.28
C LYS A 91 7.92 -6.63 -22.30
N GLU A 92 9.12 -6.19 -21.95
CA GLU A 92 10.06 -5.82 -23.00
C GLU A 92 10.40 -7.15 -23.66
N GLU A 93 9.89 -7.39 -24.86
CA GLU A 93 10.16 -8.60 -25.65
C GLU A 93 11.58 -8.43 -26.24
N PRO A 94 12.65 -8.95 -25.61
CA PRO A 94 14.02 -8.81 -26.13
C PRO A 94 14.17 -9.37 -27.54
N TRP A 95 13.25 -10.26 -27.93
CA TRP A 95 13.14 -10.81 -29.27
C TRP A 95 12.86 -9.76 -30.35
N LEU A 96 12.13 -8.69 -30.03
CA LEU A 96 11.84 -7.63 -30.99
C LEU A 96 13.10 -6.84 -31.35
N TYR A 97 13.93 -6.53 -30.35
CA TYR A 97 15.25 -5.91 -30.57
C TYR A 97 16.20 -6.82 -31.34
N PHE A 98 16.23 -8.11 -31.00
CA PHE A 98 17.05 -9.10 -31.71
C PHE A 98 16.67 -9.21 -33.19
N SER A 99 15.36 -9.23 -33.50
CA SER A 99 14.86 -9.27 -34.88
C SER A 99 15.28 -8.03 -35.68
N ILE A 100 15.24 -6.84 -35.07
CA ILE A 100 15.64 -5.60 -35.74
C ILE A 100 17.14 -5.63 -36.07
N VAL A 101 17.98 -6.05 -35.11
CA VAL A 101 19.44 -6.13 -35.31
C VAL A 101 19.78 -7.16 -36.40
N LEU A 102 19.13 -8.34 -36.38
CA LEU A 102 19.32 -9.38 -37.39
C LEU A 102 18.98 -8.85 -38.80
N LEU A 103 17.88 -8.12 -38.93
CA LEU A 103 17.43 -7.54 -40.20
C LEU A 103 18.42 -6.49 -40.71
N LEU A 104 18.94 -5.62 -39.85
CA LEU A 104 19.97 -4.64 -40.23
C LEU A 104 21.26 -5.32 -40.70
N VAL A 105 21.71 -6.37 -40.01
CA VAL A 105 22.90 -7.13 -40.42
C VAL A 105 22.70 -7.77 -41.79
N LEU A 106 21.52 -8.33 -42.05
CA LEU A 106 21.19 -8.89 -43.38
C LEU A 106 21.26 -7.84 -44.48
N ILE A 107 20.73 -6.63 -44.26
CA ILE A 107 20.80 -5.53 -45.23
C ILE A 107 22.26 -5.18 -45.54
N VAL A 108 23.11 -5.08 -44.52
CA VAL A 108 24.54 -4.77 -44.69
C VAL A 108 25.24 -5.87 -45.49
N ILE A 109 24.98 -7.14 -45.19
CA ILE A 109 25.55 -8.27 -45.93
C ILE A 109 25.11 -8.23 -47.39
N CYS A 110 23.82 -8.03 -47.66
CA CYS A 110 23.30 -7.88 -49.03
C CYS A 110 23.99 -6.74 -49.77
N PHE A 111 24.16 -5.58 -49.13
CA PHE A 111 24.85 -4.45 -49.73
C PHE A 111 26.32 -4.75 -50.07
N VAL A 112 27.05 -5.40 -49.15
CA VAL A 112 28.45 -5.79 -49.38
C VAL A 112 28.56 -6.81 -50.52
N LEU A 113 27.66 -7.79 -50.57
CA LEU A 113 27.65 -8.79 -51.64
C LEU A 113 27.36 -8.18 -53.01
N VAL A 114 26.37 -7.30 -53.11
CA VAL A 114 26.06 -6.58 -54.36
C VAL A 114 27.26 -5.72 -54.78
N LYS A 115 27.85 -4.95 -53.86
CA LYS A 115 29.03 -4.14 -54.16
C LYS A 115 30.23 -4.97 -54.63
N LYS A 116 30.40 -6.19 -54.11
CA LYS A 116 31.49 -7.09 -54.49
C LYS A 116 31.26 -7.81 -55.82
N TYR A 117 30.01 -8.05 -56.22
CA TYR A 117 29.69 -8.76 -57.46
C TYR A 117 29.41 -7.83 -58.64
N LEU A 118 29.01 -6.58 -58.39
CA LEU A 118 28.69 -5.59 -59.43
C LEU A 118 29.88 -4.69 -59.81
N ASN A 119 31.02 -4.83 -59.12
CA ASN A 119 32.24 -4.02 -59.26
C ASN A 119 33.45 -4.95 -59.36
#